data_AF-A0A8X6VIM6-F1
#
_entry.id   AF-A0A8X6VIM6-F1
#
_cell.length_a   1.000
_cell.length_b   1.000
_cell.length_c   1.000
_cell.angle_alpha   90.00
_cell.angle_beta   90.00
_cell.angle_gamma   90.00
#
_symmetry.space_group_name_H-M   'P 1'
#
loop_
_entity.id
_entity.type
_entity.pdbx_description
1 polymer ?
#
loop_
_entity_poly.entity_id
_entity_poly.type
_entity_poly.pdbx_seq_one_letter_code
_entity_poly.pdbx_strand_id
1 'polypeptide(L)'
;MLSAPDKTLLVKLFYMNEESATIALRKFRVQKNVKSGKGPLTPAGLLKLVKCFEETGKLEDGARAGRPCLKEARAPCIAVEMEAIASEAASGTSSAREAARRLGLPPSSVRNILRRILQLYPYKLQSCHELLPADTAQREAFAKWAFSKMEQGPTWVFNILWTDEAHFSLHGPFFFETQFPVNGWITETVNTQRYLTLLRETVVPCLIQRADFWLWGYLKSRVYLSGPSSLSELKDAILREVSSIHPDMLHSTVAGFVTRLECLLPCGGGHVKNILE
;
A
#
# COMPACT_ATOMS: atom_id res chain seq x y z
N MET A 1 30.77 21.34 0.75
CA MET A 1 30.06 22.56 0.29
C MET A 1 29.99 23.54 1.45
N LEU A 2 30.12 24.85 1.18
CA LEU A 2 30.02 25.88 2.22
C LEU A 2 28.58 25.98 2.73
N SER A 3 28.40 26.02 4.04
CA SER A 3 27.08 26.24 4.65
C SER A 3 26.60 27.67 4.41
N ALA A 4 25.29 27.91 4.43
CA ALA A 4 24.72 29.26 4.36
C ALA A 4 25.35 30.26 5.35
N PRO A 5 25.52 29.95 6.65
CA PRO A 5 26.15 30.88 7.59
C PRO A 5 27.64 31.13 7.27
N ASP A 6 28.35 30.14 6.72
CA ASP A 6 29.75 30.34 6.29
C ASP A 6 29.84 31.29 5.09
N LYS A 7 28.91 31.19 4.14
CA LYS A 7 28.80 32.13 3.00
C LYS A 7 28.52 33.55 3.49
N THR A 8 27.58 33.72 4.44
CA THR A 8 27.26 35.03 5.03
C THR A 8 28.46 35.63 5.75
N LEU A 9 29.19 34.83 6.54
CA LEU A 9 30.39 35.28 7.22
C LEU A 9 31.48 35.73 6.24
N LEU A 10 31.66 35.00 5.14
CA LEU A 10 32.62 35.35 4.09
C LEU A 10 32.29 36.69 3.42
N VAL A 11 31.02 36.93 3.08
CA VAL A 11 30.57 38.20 2.49
C VAL A 11 30.70 39.35 3.49
N LYS A 12 30.36 39.14 4.76
CA LYS A 12 30.57 40.13 5.83
C LYS A 12 32.05 40.49 5.98
N LEU A 13 32.93 39.49 6.01
CA LEU A 13 34.38 39.71 6.10
C LEU A 13 34.94 40.39 4.84
N PHE A 14 34.33 40.20 3.67
CA PHE A 14 34.74 40.90 2.45
C PHE A 14 34.53 42.41 2.57
N TYR A 15 33.31 42.84 2.92
CA TYR A 15 33.01 44.28 3.07
C TYR A 15 33.71 44.94 4.26
N MET A 16 33.91 44.22 5.37
CA MET A 16 34.64 44.75 6.54
C MET A 16 36.15 44.95 6.31
N ASN A 17 36.70 44.51 5.18
CA ASN A 17 38.13 44.57 4.88
C ASN A 17 38.40 45.22 3.52
N GLU A 18 37.69 46.32 3.23
CA GLU A 18 37.90 47.14 2.02
C GLU A 18 37.85 46.30 0.74
N GLU A 19 36.90 45.36 0.67
CA GLU A 19 36.66 44.50 -0.50
C GLU A 19 37.87 43.63 -0.89
N SER A 20 38.77 43.36 0.07
CA SER A 20 39.91 42.49 -0.15
C SER A 20 39.55 41.02 0.04
N ALA A 21 39.32 40.31 -1.06
CA ALA A 21 39.01 38.87 -1.06
C ALA A 21 40.09 38.02 -0.36
N THR A 22 41.36 38.41 -0.51
CA THR A 22 42.50 37.70 0.11
C THR A 22 42.51 37.85 1.62
N ILE A 23 42.27 39.06 2.13
CA ILE A 23 42.22 39.34 3.58
C ILE A 23 40.99 38.68 4.21
N ALA A 24 39.84 38.76 3.54
CA ALA A 24 38.60 38.12 3.99
C ALA A 24 38.76 36.60 4.12
N LEU A 25 39.32 35.93 3.11
CA LEU A 25 39.58 34.48 3.15
C LEU A 25 40.61 34.11 4.21
N ARG A 26 41.64 34.94 4.44
CA ARG A 26 42.62 34.71 5.50
C ARG A 26 41.98 34.81 6.89
N LYS A 27 41.16 35.84 7.14
CA LYS A 27 40.43 36.01 8.41
C LYS A 27 39.40 34.90 8.64
N PHE A 28 38.71 34.47 7.59
CA PHE A 28 37.78 33.34 7.66
C PHE A 28 38.49 32.03 8.06
N ARG A 29 39.66 31.75 7.46
CA ARG A 29 40.46 30.56 7.82
C ARG A 29 40.91 30.55 9.27
N VAL A 30 41.29 31.72 9.80
CA VAL A 30 41.65 31.90 11.21
C VAL A 30 40.44 31.65 12.10
N GLN A 31 39.29 32.26 11.81
CA GLN A 31 38.07 32.09 12.61
C GLN A 31 37.50 30.66 12.58
N LYS A 32 37.69 29.93 11.48
CA LYS A 32 37.17 28.57 11.30
C LYS A 32 38.22 27.47 11.50
N ASN A 33 39.43 27.82 11.96
CA ASN A 33 40.55 26.88 12.16
C ASN A 33 40.84 25.97 10.94
N VAL A 34 40.81 26.54 9.73
CA VAL A 34 41.05 25.80 8.47
C VAL A 34 42.52 25.92 8.06
N LYS A 35 43.19 24.79 7.80
CA LYS A 35 44.60 24.75 7.38
C LYS A 35 44.86 25.50 6.06
N SER A 36 45.96 26.26 6.00
CA SER A 36 46.44 26.93 4.79
C SER A 36 46.63 25.94 3.64
N GLY A 37 46.03 26.23 2.47
CA GLY A 37 46.06 25.36 1.28
C GLY A 37 44.87 24.41 1.11
N LYS A 38 44.03 24.21 2.15
CA LYS A 38 42.77 23.41 2.08
C LYS A 38 41.53 24.26 2.33
N GLY A 39 41.58 25.54 1.92
CA GLY A 39 40.46 26.47 2.08
C GLY A 39 39.27 26.11 1.17
N PRO A 40 38.02 26.31 1.61
CA PRO A 40 36.83 25.90 0.85
C PRO A 40 36.56 26.73 -0.41
N LEU A 41 37.25 27.87 -0.58
CA LEU A 41 37.02 28.80 -1.68
C LEU A 41 38.33 29.49 -2.10
N THR A 42 38.46 29.74 -3.40
CA THR A 42 39.52 30.58 -3.99
C THR A 42 39.11 32.05 -3.94
N PRO A 43 40.06 33.01 -4.06
CA PRO A 43 39.72 34.44 -4.16
C PRO A 43 38.70 34.73 -5.28
N ALA A 44 38.88 34.12 -6.44
CA ALA A 44 37.92 34.21 -7.55
C ALA A 44 36.56 33.60 -7.20
N GLY A 45 36.52 32.52 -6.40
CA GLY A 45 35.28 31.93 -5.91
C GLY A 45 34.54 32.85 -4.93
N LEU A 46 35.26 33.59 -4.08
CA LEU A 46 34.65 34.58 -3.19
C LEU A 46 34.08 35.77 -3.98
N LEU A 47 34.80 36.27 -4.98
CA LEU A 47 34.29 37.35 -5.83
C LEU A 47 33.03 36.93 -6.61
N LYS A 48 32.97 35.68 -7.10
CA LYS A 48 31.74 35.13 -7.70
C LYS A 48 30.59 35.05 -6.70
N LEU A 49 30.86 34.65 -5.46
CA LEU A 49 29.84 34.60 -4.39
C LEU A 49 29.29 36.00 -4.08
N VAL A 50 30.17 37.00 -3.94
CA VAL A 50 29.78 38.39 -3.68
C VAL A 50 29.01 38.97 -4.85
N LYS A 51 29.46 38.73 -6.09
CA LYS A 51 28.74 39.17 -7.29
C LYS A 51 27.33 38.58 -7.36
N CYS A 52 27.17 37.27 -7.13
CA CYS A 52 25.84 36.66 -7.08
C CYS A 52 24.96 37.26 -5.97
N PHE A 53 25.57 37.63 -4.83
CA PHE A 53 24.87 38.26 -3.73
C PHE A 53 24.41 39.69 -4.06
N GLU A 54 25.25 40.50 -4.70
CA GLU A 54 24.89 41.85 -5.16
C GLU A 54 23.76 41.80 -6.20
N GLU A 55 23.78 40.81 -7.10
CA GLU A 55 22.78 40.67 -8.16
C GLU A 55 21.43 40.11 -7.67
N THR A 56 21.43 39.18 -6.72
CA THR A 56 20.21 38.42 -6.33
C THR A 56 19.78 38.61 -4.87
N GLY A 57 20.61 39.21 -4.02
CA GLY A 57 20.39 39.34 -2.57
C GLY A 57 20.40 38.02 -1.80
N LYS A 58 20.72 36.89 -2.44
CA LYS A 58 20.64 35.54 -1.86
C LYS A 58 22.00 34.85 -1.88
N LEU A 59 22.30 34.09 -0.81
CA LEU A 59 23.53 33.29 -0.68
C LEU A 59 23.28 31.77 -0.76
N GLU A 60 22.01 31.38 -0.89
CA GLU A 60 21.61 29.99 -1.03
C GLU A 60 21.85 29.51 -2.46
N ASP A 61 22.16 28.21 -2.61
CA ASP A 61 22.28 27.63 -3.95
C ASP A 61 20.88 27.56 -4.58
N GLY A 62 20.70 28.18 -5.74
CA GLY A 62 19.42 28.13 -6.46
C GLY A 62 19.05 26.71 -6.89
N ALA A 63 17.75 26.46 -7.04
CA ALA A 63 17.25 25.21 -7.60
C ALA A 63 17.87 24.99 -8.98
N ARG A 64 18.62 23.89 -9.14
CA ARG A 64 19.19 23.52 -10.43
C ARG A 64 18.07 22.95 -11.28
N ALA A 65 17.86 23.52 -12.47
CA ALA A 65 17.03 22.88 -13.48
C ALA A 65 17.64 21.50 -13.81
N GLY A 66 16.99 20.43 -13.34
CA GLY A 66 17.37 19.08 -13.69
C GLY A 66 17.14 18.78 -15.16
N ARG A 67 17.66 17.65 -15.65
CA ARG A 67 17.34 17.16 -17.00
C ARG A 67 15.82 16.96 -17.11
N PRO A 68 15.14 17.47 -18.17
CA PRO A 68 13.72 17.29 -18.36
C PRO A 68 13.32 15.81 -18.31
N CYS A 69 12.30 15.50 -17.50
CA CYS A 69 11.84 14.14 -17.31
C CYS A 69 10.95 13.73 -18.48
N LEU A 70 11.49 12.93 -19.42
CA LEU A 70 10.74 12.34 -20.55
C LEU A 70 9.50 11.51 -20.13
N LYS A 71 9.28 11.30 -18.83
CA LYS A 71 8.20 10.48 -18.29
C LYS A 71 6.86 11.22 -18.27
N GLU A 72 6.86 12.53 -17.99
CA GLU A 72 5.63 13.35 -17.96
C GLU A 72 5.02 13.47 -19.35
N ALA A 73 5.84 13.74 -20.36
CA ALA A 73 5.39 13.81 -21.76
C ALA A 73 4.82 12.47 -22.29
N ARG A 74 5.26 11.33 -21.75
CA ARG A 74 4.82 9.99 -22.15
C ARG A 74 3.62 9.47 -21.34
N ALA A 75 3.19 10.18 -20.31
CA ALA A 75 2.08 9.73 -19.47
C ALA A 75 0.75 9.63 -20.22
N PRO A 76 0.36 10.62 -21.06
CA PRO A 76 -0.90 10.56 -21.80
C PRO A 76 -0.95 9.38 -22.78
N CYS A 77 0.13 9.12 -23.52
CA CYS A 77 0.13 8.01 -24.49
C CYS A 77 0.05 6.63 -23.81
N ILE A 78 0.69 6.47 -22.66
CA ILE A 78 0.58 5.24 -21.86
C ILE A 78 -0.83 5.06 -21.30
N ALA A 79 -1.48 6.14 -20.86
CA ALA A 79 -2.84 6.07 -20.34
C ALA A 79 -3.83 5.59 -21.41
N VAL A 80 -3.80 6.21 -22.60
CA VAL A 80 -4.65 5.83 -23.74
C VAL A 80 -4.42 4.38 -24.14
N GLU A 81 -3.16 3.95 -24.22
CA GLU A 81 -2.85 2.56 -24.60
C GLU A 81 -3.35 1.54 -23.57
N MET A 82 -3.25 1.86 -22.27
CA MET A 82 -3.74 0.98 -21.22
C MET A 82 -5.27 0.82 -21.27
N GLU A 83 -5.99 1.88 -21.62
CA GLU A 83 -7.44 1.85 -21.81
C GLU A 83 -7.85 1.10 -23.08
N ALA A 84 -7.09 1.24 -24.17
CA ALA A 84 -7.26 0.45 -25.39
C ALA A 84 -7.10 -1.05 -25.12
N ILE A 85 -6.02 -1.45 -24.43
CA ILE A 85 -5.77 -2.86 -24.05
C ILE A 85 -6.90 -3.40 -23.16
N ALA A 86 -7.38 -2.59 -22.21
CA ALA A 86 -8.49 -2.98 -21.34
C ALA A 86 -9.79 -3.19 -22.14
N SER A 87 -10.05 -2.35 -23.13
CA SER A 87 -11.24 -2.42 -23.99
C SER A 87 -11.22 -3.62 -24.94
N GLU A 88 -10.04 -4.03 -25.40
CA GLU A 88 -9.87 -5.22 -26.24
C GLU A 88 -9.99 -6.53 -25.45
N ALA A 89 -9.63 -6.53 -24.17
CA ALA A 89 -9.70 -7.70 -23.32
C ALA A 89 -11.15 -7.95 -22.86
N ALA A 90 -11.70 -9.13 -23.18
CA ALA A 90 -13.03 -9.54 -22.69
C ALA A 90 -13.15 -9.51 -21.14
N SER A 91 -12.02 -9.62 -20.44
CA SER A 91 -11.91 -9.55 -18.98
C SER A 91 -11.60 -8.15 -18.43
N GLY A 92 -11.47 -7.13 -19.28
CA GLY A 92 -11.08 -5.76 -18.87
C GLY A 92 -9.66 -5.64 -18.33
N THR A 93 -8.79 -6.62 -18.60
CA THR A 93 -7.44 -6.67 -18.02
C THR A 93 -6.44 -5.85 -18.84
N SER A 94 -5.73 -4.92 -18.18
CA SER A 94 -4.69 -4.11 -18.80
C SER A 94 -3.28 -4.57 -18.38
N SER A 95 -2.46 -5.02 -19.33
CA SER A 95 -1.08 -5.46 -19.05
C SER A 95 -0.06 -4.37 -19.34
N ALA A 96 0.68 -3.96 -18.31
CA ALA A 96 1.78 -3.00 -18.46
C ALA A 96 2.92 -3.51 -19.38
N ARG A 97 3.07 -4.84 -19.52
CA ARG A 97 4.05 -5.43 -20.45
C ARG A 97 3.56 -5.33 -21.89
N GLU A 98 2.26 -5.51 -22.10
CA GLU A 98 1.65 -5.40 -23.42
C GLU A 98 1.66 -3.94 -23.90
N ALA A 99 1.32 -2.99 -23.03
CA ALA A 99 1.46 -1.56 -23.32
C ALA A 99 2.91 -1.17 -23.68
N ALA A 100 3.88 -1.74 -22.97
CA ALA A 100 5.30 -1.54 -23.28
C ALA A 100 5.68 -2.07 -24.66
N ARG A 101 5.16 -3.25 -25.04
CA ARG A 101 5.38 -3.86 -26.36
C ARG A 101 4.77 -3.02 -27.48
N ARG A 102 3.52 -2.57 -27.32
CA ARG A 102 2.80 -1.77 -28.33
C ARG A 102 3.42 -0.38 -28.54
N LEU A 103 3.86 0.26 -27.46
CA LEU A 103 4.49 1.59 -27.51
C LEU A 103 6.01 1.55 -27.78
N GLY A 104 6.62 0.37 -27.87
CA GLY A 104 8.07 0.23 -28.02
C GLY A 104 8.87 0.80 -26.84
N LEU A 105 8.29 0.82 -25.64
CA LEU A 105 8.90 1.39 -24.44
C LEU A 105 9.47 0.31 -23.51
N PRO A 106 10.50 0.62 -22.70
CA PRO A 106 10.93 -0.30 -21.65
C PRO A 106 9.81 -0.57 -20.64
N PRO A 107 9.53 -1.82 -20.24
CA PRO A 107 8.47 -2.14 -19.27
C PRO A 107 8.64 -1.46 -17.91
N SER A 108 9.88 -1.16 -17.51
CA SER A 108 10.18 -0.40 -16.30
C SER A 108 9.75 1.07 -16.41
N SER A 109 9.81 1.66 -17.60
CA SER A 109 9.36 3.03 -17.87
C SER A 109 7.84 3.12 -17.74
N VAL A 110 7.12 2.22 -18.40
CA VAL A 110 5.66 2.11 -18.31
C VAL A 110 5.21 1.91 -16.87
N ARG A 111 5.79 0.94 -16.15
CA ARG A 111 5.44 0.67 -14.74
C ARG A 111 5.70 1.87 -13.82
N ASN A 112 6.79 2.61 -14.04
CA ASN A 112 7.09 3.82 -13.26
C ASN A 112 6.12 4.95 -13.55
N ILE A 113 5.74 5.15 -14.82
CA ILE A 113 4.76 6.17 -15.22
C ILE A 113 3.39 5.84 -14.65
N LEU A 114 2.96 4.57 -14.77
CA LEU A 114 1.71 4.09 -14.15
C LEU A 114 1.66 4.39 -12.65
N ARG A 115 2.70 3.99 -11.90
CA ARG A 115 2.69 4.15 -10.44
C ARG A 115 2.97 5.56 -9.93
N ARG A 116 3.88 6.31 -10.57
CA ARG A 116 4.39 7.59 -10.03
C ARG A 116 3.70 8.81 -10.62
N ILE A 117 3.18 8.71 -11.84
CA ILE A 117 2.54 9.84 -12.53
C ILE A 117 1.03 9.61 -12.60
N LEU A 118 0.61 8.48 -13.18
CA LEU A 118 -0.81 8.17 -13.36
C LEU A 118 -1.48 7.62 -12.09
N GLN A 119 -0.70 7.29 -11.05
CA GLN A 119 -1.17 6.72 -9.78
C GLN A 119 -2.07 5.48 -9.97
N LEU A 120 -1.81 4.71 -11.04
CA LEU A 120 -2.49 3.46 -11.32
C LEU A 120 -1.74 2.29 -10.68
N TYR A 121 -2.46 1.53 -9.87
CA TYR A 121 -1.95 0.35 -9.18
C TYR A 121 -2.62 -0.91 -9.71
N PRO A 122 -1.90 -2.05 -9.80
CA PRO A 122 -2.52 -3.32 -10.11
C PRO A 122 -3.64 -3.59 -9.10
N TYR A 123 -4.85 -3.82 -9.62
CA TYR A 123 -5.98 -4.22 -8.80
C TYR A 123 -5.73 -5.61 -8.21
N LYS A 124 -6.02 -5.79 -6.91
CA LYS A 124 -6.01 -7.12 -6.29
C LYS A 124 -7.29 -7.82 -6.66
N LEU A 125 -7.20 -8.80 -7.57
CA LEU A 125 -8.34 -9.65 -7.91
C LEU A 125 -8.86 -10.31 -6.63
N GLN A 126 -10.13 -10.06 -6.32
CA GLN A 126 -10.84 -10.80 -5.30
C GLN A 126 -11.42 -12.04 -5.95
N SER A 127 -11.04 -13.23 -5.45
CA SER A 127 -11.71 -14.47 -5.85
C SER A 127 -13.10 -14.46 -5.24
N CYS A 128 -14.13 -14.56 -6.08
CA CYS A 128 -15.51 -14.73 -5.64
C CYS A 128 -15.99 -16.10 -6.09
N HIS A 129 -16.85 -16.74 -5.29
CA HIS A 129 -17.53 -17.94 -5.72
C HIS A 129 -18.39 -17.64 -6.95
N GLU A 130 -18.44 -18.56 -7.90
CA GLU A 130 -19.31 -18.40 -9.06
C GLU A 130 -20.78 -18.41 -8.61
N LEU A 131 -21.54 -17.37 -8.96
CA LEU A 131 -22.97 -17.31 -8.70
C LEU A 131 -23.74 -17.98 -9.82
N LEU A 132 -24.54 -18.99 -9.49
CA LEU A 132 -25.52 -19.52 -10.42
C LEU A 132 -26.73 -18.57 -10.52
N PRO A 133 -27.47 -18.54 -11.64
CA PRO A 133 -28.65 -17.69 -11.78
C PRO A 133 -29.75 -17.96 -10.74
N ALA A 134 -29.80 -19.15 -10.15
CA ALA A 134 -30.72 -19.46 -9.05
C ALA A 134 -30.29 -18.80 -7.74
N ASP A 135 -28.98 -18.68 -7.50
CA ASP A 135 -28.42 -18.11 -6.28
C ASP A 135 -28.72 -16.62 -6.18
N THR A 136 -28.65 -15.89 -7.31
CA THR A 136 -28.95 -14.46 -7.34
C THR A 136 -30.39 -14.18 -6.89
N ALA A 137 -31.37 -14.93 -7.40
CA ALA A 137 -32.77 -14.80 -7.01
C ALA A 137 -32.99 -15.13 -5.53
N GLN A 138 -32.34 -16.19 -5.02
CA GLN A 138 -32.42 -16.56 -3.60
C GLN A 138 -31.82 -15.49 -2.68
N ARG A 139 -30.69 -14.91 -3.08
CA ARG A 139 -30.02 -13.85 -2.32
C ARG A 139 -30.84 -12.58 -2.27
N GLU A 140 -31.46 -12.20 -3.38
CA GLU A 140 -32.36 -11.05 -3.43
C GLU A 140 -33.62 -11.28 -2.57
N ALA A 141 -34.23 -12.47 -2.67
CA ALA A 141 -35.37 -12.83 -1.85
C ALA A 141 -35.05 -12.80 -0.36
N PHE A 142 -33.88 -13.33 0.03
CA PHE A 142 -33.39 -13.25 1.40
C PHE A 142 -33.19 -11.82 1.87
N ALA A 143 -32.57 -10.96 1.04
CA ALA A 143 -32.38 -9.56 1.39
C ALA A 143 -33.71 -8.84 1.65
N LYS A 144 -34.69 -9.01 0.75
CA LYS A 144 -36.05 -8.47 0.92
C LYS A 144 -36.73 -8.98 2.20
N TRP A 145 -36.61 -10.28 2.46
CA TRP A 145 -37.15 -10.88 3.68
C TRP A 145 -36.50 -10.32 4.95
N ALA A 146 -35.17 -10.17 4.96
CA ALA A 146 -34.42 -9.62 6.08
C ALA A 146 -34.80 -8.15 6.36
N PHE A 147 -35.00 -7.34 5.31
CA PHE A 147 -35.51 -5.98 5.47
C PHE A 147 -36.91 -5.94 6.08
N SER A 148 -37.82 -6.79 5.62
CA SER A 148 -39.16 -6.89 6.21
C SER A 148 -39.13 -7.27 7.70
N LYS A 149 -38.15 -8.09 8.12
CA LYS A 149 -37.93 -8.42 9.54
C LYS A 149 -37.37 -7.23 10.32
N MET A 150 -36.46 -6.46 9.74
CA MET A 150 -35.93 -5.25 10.37
C MET A 150 -36.98 -4.14 10.50
N GLU A 151 -37.93 -4.04 9.56
CA GLU A 151 -39.08 -3.13 9.66
C GLU A 151 -40.02 -3.51 10.81
N GLN A 152 -40.24 -4.81 11.05
CA GLN A 152 -41.05 -5.29 12.17
C GLN A 152 -40.37 -5.08 13.53
N GLY A 153 -39.04 -4.99 13.56
CA GLY A 153 -38.27 -4.83 14.79
C GLY A 153 -36.82 -4.39 14.49
N PRO A 154 -36.45 -3.12 14.75
CA PRO A 154 -35.12 -2.61 14.42
C PRO A 154 -33.96 -3.35 15.13
N THR A 155 -34.24 -4.01 16.24
CA THR A 155 -33.26 -4.78 17.01
C THR A 155 -33.14 -6.25 16.58
N TRP A 156 -33.98 -6.72 15.65
CA TRP A 156 -34.00 -8.11 15.21
C TRP A 156 -32.63 -8.61 14.76
N VAL A 157 -31.88 -7.79 14.03
CA VAL A 157 -30.57 -8.16 13.49
C VAL A 157 -29.52 -8.45 14.58
N PHE A 158 -29.66 -7.83 15.76
CA PHE A 158 -28.78 -8.07 16.91
C PHE A 158 -29.20 -9.30 17.73
N ASN A 159 -30.39 -9.85 17.48
CA ASN A 159 -30.91 -11.05 18.15
C ASN A 159 -30.64 -12.33 17.33
N ILE A 160 -29.91 -12.22 16.22
CA ILE A 160 -29.52 -13.36 15.39
C ILE A 160 -28.29 -14.02 16.00
N LEU A 161 -28.38 -15.32 16.26
CA LEU A 161 -27.21 -16.13 16.59
C LEU A 161 -26.55 -16.64 15.31
N TRP A 162 -25.32 -16.21 15.07
CA TRP A 162 -24.49 -16.63 13.94
C TRP A 162 -23.59 -17.78 14.38
N THR A 163 -23.51 -18.84 13.57
CA THR A 163 -22.67 -20.01 13.86
C THR A 163 -21.92 -20.44 12.62
N ASP A 164 -20.64 -20.76 12.78
CA ASP A 164 -19.75 -21.26 11.74
C ASP A 164 -18.57 -22.02 12.36
N GLU A 165 -17.85 -22.80 11.55
CA GLU A 165 -16.66 -23.55 11.96
C GLU A 165 -15.43 -23.08 11.16
N ALA A 166 -14.31 -22.86 11.85
CA ALA A 166 -13.04 -22.51 11.23
C ALA A 166 -11.90 -23.39 11.72
N HIS A 167 -11.04 -23.80 10.79
CA HIS A 167 -9.85 -24.59 11.10
C HIS A 167 -8.68 -23.71 11.55
N PHE A 168 -8.03 -24.13 12.65
CA PHE A 168 -6.77 -23.57 13.16
C PHE A 168 -5.70 -24.66 13.21
N SER A 169 -4.57 -24.43 12.53
CA SER A 169 -3.39 -25.28 12.51
C SER A 169 -2.25 -24.71 13.37
N LEU A 170 -1.34 -25.54 13.87
CA LEU A 170 -0.15 -25.09 14.62
C LEU A 170 0.88 -24.38 13.74
N HIS A 171 1.02 -24.81 12.49
CA HIS A 171 1.94 -24.20 11.53
C HIS A 171 1.40 -22.89 10.94
N GLY A 172 0.29 -22.34 11.46
CA GLY A 172 -0.34 -21.14 10.93
C GLY A 172 -1.00 -21.33 9.56
N PRO A 173 -1.62 -20.27 9.02
CA PRO A 173 -2.31 -20.31 7.74
C PRO A 173 -1.35 -20.21 6.53
N PHE A 174 -0.04 -20.05 6.77
CA PHE A 174 0.93 -19.63 5.75
C PHE A 174 2.23 -20.43 5.72
N PHE A 175 2.37 -21.52 6.49
CA PHE A 175 3.55 -22.36 6.44
C PHE A 175 3.19 -23.80 6.08
N PHE A 176 3.83 -24.30 5.02
CA PHE A 176 3.76 -25.69 4.61
C PHE A 176 5.05 -26.39 5.04
N GLU A 177 4.92 -27.57 5.63
CA GLU A 177 6.06 -28.44 5.90
C GLU A 177 6.25 -29.40 4.72
N THR A 178 7.40 -29.31 4.05
CA THR A 178 7.77 -30.27 3.01
C THR A 178 8.76 -31.27 3.60
N GLN A 179 8.47 -32.57 3.49
CA GLN A 179 9.37 -33.61 3.95
C GLN A 179 10.49 -33.80 2.92
N PHE A 180 11.72 -33.42 3.27
CA PHE A 180 12.89 -33.74 2.47
C PHE A 180 13.53 -35.03 2.95
N PRO A 181 13.98 -35.92 2.03
CA PRO A 181 14.52 -37.23 2.40
C PRO A 181 15.71 -37.20 3.37
N VAL A 182 16.41 -36.06 3.48
CA VAL A 182 17.69 -35.96 4.20
C VAL A 182 17.64 -34.99 5.40
N ASN A 183 16.70 -34.03 5.42
CA ASN A 183 16.75 -32.90 6.36
C ASN A 183 15.52 -32.77 7.27
N GLY A 184 14.58 -33.74 7.23
CA GLY A 184 13.34 -33.67 8.00
C GLY A 184 12.31 -32.70 7.42
N TRP A 185 11.34 -32.31 8.24
CA TRP A 185 10.28 -31.35 7.88
C TRP A 185 10.84 -29.93 7.87
N ILE A 186 10.74 -29.24 6.72
CA ILE A 186 11.17 -27.85 6.59
C ILE A 186 9.93 -26.97 6.41
N THR A 187 9.81 -25.94 7.26
CA THR A 187 8.80 -24.87 7.10
C THR A 187 9.22 -23.93 5.98
N GLU A 188 8.41 -23.89 4.92
CA GLU A 188 8.67 -23.05 3.75
C GLU A 188 7.64 -21.92 3.60
N THR A 189 8.10 -20.77 3.11
CA THR A 189 7.26 -19.58 2.86
C THR A 189 6.40 -19.73 1.60
N VAL A 190 5.24 -19.06 1.58
CA VAL A 190 4.26 -19.15 0.49
C VAL A 190 4.83 -18.64 -0.83
N ASN A 191 5.02 -19.53 -1.80
CA ASN A 191 5.33 -19.18 -3.19
C ASN A 191 4.05 -19.08 -4.04
N THR A 192 4.16 -18.49 -5.23
CA THR A 192 3.01 -18.23 -6.13
C THR A 192 2.26 -19.50 -6.54
N GLN A 193 2.97 -20.62 -6.73
CA GLN A 193 2.36 -21.91 -7.12
C GLN A 193 1.54 -22.50 -5.96
N ARG A 194 2.06 -22.41 -4.73
CA ARG A 194 1.40 -22.90 -3.51
C ARG A 194 0.26 -22.00 -3.05
N TYR A 195 0.34 -20.69 -3.35
CA TYR A 195 -0.79 -19.78 -3.17
C TYR A 195 -2.00 -20.18 -4.02
N LEU A 196 -1.78 -20.65 -5.26
CA LEU A 196 -2.85 -21.17 -6.11
C LEU A 196 -3.42 -22.50 -5.60
N THR A 197 -2.59 -23.36 -5.02
CA THR A 197 -3.05 -24.59 -4.32
C THR A 197 -3.89 -24.25 -3.10
N LEU A 198 -3.44 -23.29 -2.28
CA LEU A 198 -4.20 -22.78 -1.12
C LEU A 198 -5.57 -22.25 -1.55
N LEU A 199 -5.63 -21.44 -2.63
CA LEU A 199 -6.88 -20.92 -3.17
C LEU A 199 -7.81 -22.02 -3.72
N ARG A 200 -7.28 -23.16 -4.19
CA ARG A 200 -8.09 -24.29 -4.69
C ARG A 200 -8.59 -25.20 -3.58
N GLU A 201 -7.80 -25.39 -2.53
CA GLU A 201 -8.10 -26.37 -1.46
C GLU A 201 -8.83 -25.75 -0.27
N THR A 202 -8.70 -24.45 -0.02
CA THR A 202 -9.31 -23.79 1.16
C THR A 202 -10.50 -22.88 0.86
N VAL A 203 -10.86 -22.65 -0.40
CA VAL A 203 -11.87 -21.64 -0.78
C VAL A 203 -13.02 -22.24 -1.59
N VAL A 204 -14.00 -22.83 -0.91
CA VAL A 204 -15.40 -23.08 -1.37
C VAL A 204 -16.28 -23.25 -0.09
N PRO A 205 -17.63 -23.05 -0.06
CA PRO A 205 -18.55 -21.89 -0.15
C PRO A 205 -18.02 -20.52 0.27
N CYS A 206 -18.76 -19.51 0.71
CA CYS A 206 -20.15 -19.43 1.16
C CYS A 206 -20.68 -18.00 0.94
N LEU A 207 -21.89 -17.92 0.38
CA LEU A 207 -22.60 -16.67 0.08
C LEU A 207 -23.38 -16.08 1.27
N ILE A 208 -23.11 -16.53 2.49
CA ILE A 208 -23.90 -16.17 3.68
C ILE A 208 -23.03 -15.68 4.87
N GLN A 209 -21.71 -15.89 4.83
CA GLN A 209 -20.83 -15.84 6.02
C GLN A 209 -19.89 -14.63 6.11
N ARG A 210 -20.43 -13.45 5.80
CA ARG A 210 -19.58 -12.27 5.66
C ARG A 210 -19.35 -11.57 7.02
N ALA A 211 -20.06 -11.96 8.08
CA ALA A 211 -19.72 -11.67 9.48
C ALA A 211 -18.57 -12.57 9.97
N ASP A 212 -18.52 -13.82 9.51
CA ASP A 212 -17.51 -14.81 9.88
C ASP A 212 -16.12 -14.47 9.31
N PHE A 213 -16.07 -13.80 8.16
CA PHE A 213 -14.81 -13.28 7.60
C PHE A 213 -14.09 -12.31 8.55
N TRP A 214 -14.85 -11.44 9.22
CA TRP A 214 -14.28 -10.52 10.19
C TRP A 214 -13.77 -11.28 11.41
N LEU A 215 -14.61 -12.14 12.01
CA LEU A 215 -14.27 -12.85 13.25
C LEU A 215 -13.06 -13.77 13.05
N TRP A 216 -13.09 -14.63 12.01
CA TRP A 216 -12.01 -15.55 11.74
C TRP A 216 -10.75 -14.85 11.24
N GLY A 217 -10.89 -13.78 10.45
CA GLY A 217 -9.77 -12.93 10.04
C GLY A 217 -9.09 -12.26 11.24
N TYR A 218 -9.88 -11.68 12.13
CA TYR A 218 -9.43 -11.06 13.38
C TYR A 218 -8.72 -12.08 14.26
N LEU A 219 -9.38 -13.20 14.58
CA LEU A 219 -8.82 -14.24 15.43
C LEU A 219 -7.56 -14.84 14.84
N LYS A 220 -7.53 -15.19 13.55
CA LYS A 220 -6.30 -15.72 12.92
C LYS A 220 -5.17 -14.69 12.96
N SER A 221 -5.45 -13.42 12.70
CA SER A 221 -4.41 -12.37 12.75
C SER A 221 -3.77 -12.22 14.13
N ARG A 222 -4.51 -12.54 15.21
CA ARG A 222 -4.06 -12.37 16.59
C ARG A 222 -3.52 -13.63 17.24
N VAL A 223 -4.22 -14.75 17.04
CA VAL A 223 -3.80 -16.07 17.55
C VAL A 223 -2.42 -16.45 16.99
N TYR A 224 -2.14 -16.11 15.72
CA TYR A 224 -0.85 -16.42 15.10
C TYR A 224 0.24 -15.38 15.36
N LEU A 225 -0.07 -14.22 15.96
CA LEU A 225 0.96 -13.28 16.41
C LEU A 225 1.82 -13.87 17.54
N SER A 226 1.23 -14.69 18.41
CA SER A 226 1.96 -15.35 19.50
C SER A 226 2.79 -16.58 19.05
N GLY A 227 2.62 -17.06 17.81
CA GLY A 227 3.33 -18.22 17.28
C GLY A 227 3.16 -19.50 18.13
N PRO A 228 1.92 -19.99 18.34
CA PRO A 228 1.67 -21.14 19.21
C PRO A 228 2.37 -22.40 18.67
N SER A 229 3.14 -23.06 19.54
CA SER A 229 3.93 -24.25 19.20
C SER A 229 3.28 -25.57 19.62
N SER A 230 2.25 -25.50 20.47
CA SER A 230 1.48 -26.64 20.94
C SER A 230 -0.04 -26.42 20.85
N LEU A 231 -0.81 -27.51 20.82
CA LEU A 231 -2.28 -27.43 20.79
C LEU A 231 -2.84 -26.72 22.03
N SER A 232 -2.18 -26.83 23.18
CA SER A 232 -2.59 -26.12 24.40
C SER A 232 -2.44 -24.62 24.21
N GLU A 233 -1.26 -24.17 23.77
CA GLU A 233 -0.97 -22.75 23.53
C GLU A 233 -1.92 -22.16 22.48
N LEU A 234 -2.24 -22.93 21.42
CA LEU A 234 -3.18 -22.51 20.40
C LEU A 234 -4.60 -22.32 20.97
N LYS A 235 -5.08 -23.27 21.77
CA LYS A 235 -6.39 -23.15 22.44
C LYS A 235 -6.43 -21.97 23.41
N ASP A 236 -5.38 -21.81 24.22
CA ASP A 236 -5.28 -20.70 25.17
C ASP A 236 -5.22 -19.35 24.45
N ALA A 237 -4.54 -19.29 23.31
CA ALA A 237 -4.52 -18.10 22.48
C ALA A 237 -5.90 -17.77 21.89
N ILE A 238 -6.62 -18.75 21.36
CA ILE A 238 -7.99 -18.55 20.87
C ILE A 238 -8.89 -18.03 21.99
N LEU A 239 -8.90 -18.68 23.15
CA LEU A 239 -9.75 -18.28 24.28
C LEU A 239 -9.44 -16.86 24.77
N ARG A 240 -8.16 -16.49 24.81
CA ARG A 240 -7.72 -15.14 25.21
C ARG A 240 -8.18 -14.08 24.22
N GLU A 241 -7.97 -14.33 22.93
CA GLU A 241 -8.36 -13.37 21.90
C GLU A 241 -9.88 -13.25 21.78
N VAL A 242 -10.64 -14.35 21.94
CA VAL A 242 -12.11 -14.32 22.03
C VAL A 242 -12.56 -13.49 23.23
N SER A 243 -11.94 -13.67 24.40
CA SER A 243 -12.25 -12.89 25.60
C SER A 243 -11.93 -11.40 25.45
N SER A 244 -11.04 -11.04 24.52
CA SER A 244 -10.69 -9.65 24.21
C SER A 244 -11.67 -8.95 23.27
N ILE A 245 -12.65 -9.68 22.71
CA ILE A 245 -13.59 -9.11 21.75
C ILE A 245 -14.56 -8.16 22.48
N HIS A 246 -14.41 -6.87 22.19
CA HIS A 246 -15.30 -5.83 22.69
C HIS A 246 -16.68 -5.88 21.98
N PRO A 247 -17.79 -5.65 22.70
CA PRO A 247 -19.14 -5.60 22.11
C PRO A 247 -19.26 -4.68 20.89
N ASP A 248 -18.57 -3.54 20.87
CA ASP A 248 -18.62 -2.59 19.73
C ASP A 248 -18.10 -3.19 18.42
N MET A 249 -17.16 -4.14 18.49
CA MET A 249 -16.67 -4.84 17.30
C MET A 249 -17.74 -5.78 16.74
N LEU A 250 -18.53 -6.41 17.62
CA LEU A 250 -19.68 -7.22 17.21
C LEU A 250 -20.77 -6.34 16.59
N HIS A 251 -21.07 -5.18 17.20
CA HIS A 251 -22.01 -4.21 16.62
C HIS A 251 -21.58 -3.73 15.24
N SER A 252 -20.29 -3.44 15.04
CA SER A 252 -19.74 -3.03 13.73
C SER A 252 -19.89 -4.15 12.69
N THR A 253 -19.68 -5.40 13.08
CA THR A 253 -19.84 -6.57 12.22
C THR A 253 -21.30 -6.74 11.75
N VAL A 254 -22.25 -6.56 12.68
CA VAL A 254 -23.69 -6.59 12.39
C VAL A 254 -24.09 -5.42 11.48
N ALA A 255 -23.56 -4.22 11.73
CA ALA A 255 -23.79 -3.07 10.84
C ALA A 255 -23.30 -3.35 9.41
N GLY A 256 -22.10 -3.93 9.27
CA GLY A 256 -21.58 -4.34 7.96
C GLY A 256 -22.46 -5.37 7.24
N PHE A 257 -23.17 -6.25 7.98
CA PHE A 257 -24.18 -7.12 7.38
C PHE A 257 -25.34 -6.34 6.76
N VAL A 258 -25.88 -5.33 7.45
CA VAL A 258 -26.98 -4.50 6.94
C VAL A 258 -26.55 -3.75 5.67
N THR A 259 -25.41 -3.07 5.69
CA THR A 259 -24.85 -2.36 4.52
C THR A 259 -24.73 -3.29 3.30
N ARG A 260 -24.40 -4.56 3.53
CA ARG A 260 -24.30 -5.56 2.45
C ARG A 260 -25.65 -5.95 1.87
N LEU A 261 -26.68 -6.09 2.70
CA LEU A 261 -28.04 -6.32 2.21
C LEU A 261 -28.53 -5.13 1.38
N GLU A 262 -28.19 -3.91 1.78
CA GLU A 262 -28.53 -2.70 1.02
C GLU A 262 -27.86 -2.70 -0.35
N CYS A 263 -26.58 -3.09 -0.43
CA CYS A 263 -25.87 -3.21 -1.70
C CYS A 263 -26.33 -4.41 -2.56
N LEU A 264 -27.00 -5.41 -1.99
CA LEU A 264 -27.46 -6.59 -2.75
C LEU A 264 -28.67 -6.29 -3.64
N LEU A 265 -29.56 -5.40 -3.20
CA LEU A 265 -30.79 -5.10 -3.93
C LEU A 265 -30.54 -4.39 -5.28
N PRO A 266 -29.70 -3.33 -5.37
CA PRO A 266 -29.36 -2.71 -6.65
C PRO A 266 -28.65 -3.66 -7.63
N CYS A 267 -27.98 -4.68 -7.10
CA CYS A 267 -27.25 -5.67 -7.89
C CYS A 267 -28.11 -6.89 -8.29
N GLY A 268 -29.41 -6.92 -7.96
CA GLY A 268 -30.30 -8.06 -8.24
C GLY A 268 -29.78 -9.38 -7.66
N GLY A 269 -29.18 -9.33 -6.46
CA GLY A 269 -28.57 -10.50 -5.82
C GLY A 269 -27.23 -10.97 -6.41
N GLY A 270 -26.64 -10.20 -7.33
CA GLY A 270 -25.31 -10.43 -7.90
C GLY A 270 -24.16 -10.20 -6.90
N HIS A 271 -22.91 -10.22 -7.40
CA HIS A 271 -21.76 -9.85 -6.58
C HIS A 271 -21.78 -8.36 -6.24
N VAL A 272 -21.68 -8.06 -4.95
CA VAL A 272 -21.48 -6.69 -4.48
C VAL A 272 -20.01 -6.33 -4.73
N LYS A 273 -19.77 -5.42 -5.69
CA LYS A 273 -18.42 -4.88 -5.97
C LYS A 273 -17.99 -3.96 -4.83
N ASN A 274 -16.78 -4.17 -4.30
CA ASN A 274 -16.02 -3.28 -3.42
C ASN A 274 -16.83 -2.51 -2.38
N ILE A 275 -17.24 -3.20 -1.31
CA ILE A 275 -17.35 -2.54 -0.01
C ILE A 275 -15.92 -2.54 0.53
N LEU A 276 -15.20 -1.45 0.29
CA LEU A 276 -13.94 -1.19 0.99
C LEU A 276 -14.33 -0.87 2.44
N GLU A 277 -14.11 -1.81 3.34
CA GLU A 277 -13.90 -1.52 4.77
C GLU A 277 -12.51 -0.91 4.95
#